data_AF-A0A958WDU2-F1
#
_entry.id   AF-A0A958WDU2-F1
#
_cell.length_a   1.000
_cell.length_b   1.000
_cell.length_c   1.000
_cell.angle_alpha   90.00
_cell.angle_beta   90.00
_cell.angle_gamma   90.00
#
_symmetry.space_group_name_H-M   'P 1'
#
loop_
_entity.id
_entity.type
_entity.pdbx_description
1 polymer ?
#
loop_
_entity_poly.entity_id
_entity_poly.type
_entity_poly.pdbx_seq_one_letter_code
_entity_poly.pdbx_strand_id
1 'polypeptide(L)'
;MNRLPFILLWLPGVCLGQSVGNVHAAFQNGKVTVTYGISGGNEKQTYNVALYSSYDNFAQPLVSVTGDVGNNKTGGPAKSIVWDATTDLGEYKGPLTFRVVAVPLAMPYSFIQPAMASSYRRGKQAEIRWEGGLASDDITIELLKDGTVLRQLSGTKNSGAQNWAVPKDMQKGPGYSLRLKSSTGQSITSNVFSIKSKVPLALKVAPLLVVGGLVAVLVGGGGGPGPEPNNGNDLPVAPSAPN
;
A
#
# COMPACT_ATOMS: atom_id res chain seq x y z
N MET A 1 -42.09 7.45 -13.39
CA MET A 1 -41.08 7.33 -12.31
C MET A 1 -40.53 5.90 -12.33
N ASN A 2 -39.48 5.64 -13.11
CA ASN A 2 -38.88 4.30 -13.19
C ASN A 2 -37.78 4.16 -12.14
N ARG A 3 -37.99 3.27 -11.16
CA ARG A 3 -36.96 2.86 -10.19
C ARG A 3 -36.19 1.70 -10.81
N LEU A 4 -34.93 1.93 -11.18
CA LEU A 4 -33.99 0.87 -11.55
C LEU A 4 -33.68 0.00 -10.32
N PRO A 5 -33.66 -1.35 -10.44
CA PRO A 5 -33.21 -2.21 -9.36
C PRO A 5 -31.68 -2.15 -9.25
N PHE A 6 -31.19 -1.90 -8.03
CA PHE A 6 -29.79 -2.02 -7.66
C PHE A 6 -29.48 -3.52 -7.53
N ILE A 7 -28.75 -4.09 -8.50
CA ILE A 7 -28.20 -5.44 -8.36
C ILE A 7 -26.87 -5.30 -7.62
N LEU A 8 -26.85 -5.70 -6.35
CA LEU A 8 -25.64 -5.82 -5.56
C LEU A 8 -24.95 -7.15 -5.95
N LEU A 9 -23.95 -7.07 -6.82
CA LEU A 9 -23.12 -8.21 -7.19
C LEU A 9 -22.18 -8.54 -6.03
N TRP A 10 -22.53 -9.54 -5.22
CA TRP A 10 -21.63 -10.09 -4.21
C TRP A 10 -20.65 -11.03 -4.92
N LEU A 11 -19.45 -10.53 -5.24
CA LEU A 11 -18.33 -11.37 -5.62
C LEU A 11 -17.81 -12.02 -4.34
N PRO A 12 -17.90 -13.35 -4.16
CA PRO A 12 -17.19 -14.00 -3.06
C PRO A 12 -15.70 -13.73 -3.28
N GLY A 13 -15.10 -12.98 -2.37
CA GLY A 13 -13.65 -12.81 -2.33
C GLY A 13 -13.03 -14.19 -2.16
N VAL A 14 -12.25 -14.64 -3.14
CA VAL A 14 -11.46 -15.85 -3.01
C VAL A 14 -10.42 -15.55 -1.94
N CYS A 15 -10.67 -16.01 -0.71
CA CYS A 15 -9.64 -16.04 0.32
C CYS A 15 -8.60 -17.07 -0.10
N LEU A 16 -7.51 -16.63 -0.71
CA LEU A 16 -6.37 -17.49 -0.97
C LEU A 16 -5.71 -17.80 0.37
N GLY A 17 -6.02 -18.97 0.94
CA GLY A 17 -5.21 -19.55 2.00
C GLY A 17 -3.86 -20.00 1.43
N GLN A 18 -2.79 -19.86 2.22
CA GLN A 18 -1.52 -20.48 1.86
C GLN A 18 -1.64 -22.00 1.89
N SER A 19 -1.06 -22.68 0.91
CA SER A 19 -1.15 -24.13 0.80
C SER A 19 0.14 -24.75 0.26
N VAL A 20 0.47 -25.92 0.79
CA VAL A 20 1.44 -26.85 0.20
C VAL A 20 0.67 -27.89 -0.60
N GLY A 21 1.04 -28.10 -1.86
CA GLY A 21 0.35 -29.03 -2.78
C GLY A 21 1.30 -29.68 -3.77
N ASN A 22 0.75 -30.52 -4.66
CA ASN A 22 1.50 -31.26 -5.69
C ASN A 22 2.69 -32.04 -5.12
N VAL A 23 2.48 -32.71 -3.98
CA VAL A 23 3.52 -33.46 -3.28
C VAL A 23 3.67 -34.83 -3.94
N HIS A 24 4.84 -35.09 -4.54
CA HIS A 24 5.17 -36.38 -5.15
C HIS A 24 6.53 -36.86 -4.66
N ALA A 25 6.67 -38.16 -4.43
CA ALA A 25 7.92 -38.76 -3.98
C ALA A 25 8.40 -39.82 -4.99
N ALA A 26 9.70 -39.86 -5.24
CA ALA A 26 10.35 -40.89 -6.05
C ALA A 26 11.62 -41.38 -5.33
N PHE A 27 11.87 -42.69 -5.34
CA PHE A 27 13.06 -43.29 -4.75
C PHE A 27 13.99 -43.80 -5.85
N GLN A 28 15.24 -43.36 -5.84
CA GLN A 28 16.28 -43.82 -6.76
C GLN A 28 17.64 -43.80 -6.04
N ASN A 29 18.43 -44.87 -6.18
CA ASN A 29 19.81 -44.95 -5.68
C ASN A 29 19.97 -44.57 -4.19
N GLY A 30 19.09 -45.06 -3.32
CA GLY A 30 19.16 -44.79 -1.87
C GLY A 30 18.64 -43.41 -1.45
N LYS A 31 18.24 -42.56 -2.41
CA LYS A 31 17.71 -41.22 -2.15
C LYS A 31 16.24 -41.13 -2.51
N VAL A 32 15.49 -40.38 -1.72
CA VAL A 32 14.11 -39.99 -2.02
C VAL A 32 14.10 -38.55 -2.49
N THR A 33 13.53 -38.29 -3.66
CA THR A 33 13.23 -36.95 -4.14
C THR A 33 11.75 -36.66 -3.92
N VAL A 34 11.45 -35.63 -3.13
CA VAL A 34 10.10 -35.13 -2.87
C VAL A 34 9.92 -33.80 -3.59
N THR A 35 9.06 -33.75 -4.60
CA THR A 35 8.66 -32.50 -5.26
C THR A 35 7.38 -31.96 -4.63
N TYR A 36 7.24 -30.64 -4.61
CA TYR A 36 6.07 -29.96 -4.05
C TYR A 36 5.89 -28.55 -4.62
N GLY A 37 4.78 -27.89 -4.28
CA GLY A 37 4.55 -26.47 -4.57
C GLY A 37 3.98 -25.74 -3.35
N ILE A 38 4.32 -24.46 -3.22
CA ILE A 38 3.75 -23.55 -2.21
C ILE A 38 3.02 -22.42 -2.96
N SER A 39 1.75 -22.21 -2.64
CA SER A 39 0.91 -21.17 -3.25
C SER A 39 0.17 -20.33 -2.20
N GLY A 40 -0.38 -19.18 -2.62
CA GLY A 40 -1.24 -18.32 -1.80
C GLY A 40 -0.50 -17.30 -0.92
N GLY A 41 0.83 -17.25 -0.95
CA GLY A 41 1.62 -16.21 -0.28
C GLY A 41 1.99 -15.03 -1.17
N ASN A 42 2.45 -13.93 -0.56
CA ASN A 42 3.09 -12.83 -1.26
C ASN A 42 4.37 -13.31 -1.98
N GLU A 43 4.74 -12.71 -3.11
CA GLU A 43 5.94 -13.07 -3.87
C GLU A 43 7.25 -12.97 -3.06
N LYS A 44 7.31 -12.02 -2.12
CA LYS A 44 8.46 -11.83 -1.21
C LYS A 44 8.40 -12.71 0.04
N GLN A 45 7.28 -13.41 0.27
CA GLN A 45 7.08 -14.26 1.44
C GLN A 45 8.05 -15.44 1.40
N THR A 46 8.80 -15.63 2.49
CA THR A 46 9.64 -16.81 2.68
C THR A 46 9.07 -17.75 3.72
N TYR A 47 9.52 -19.00 3.71
CA TYR A 47 9.02 -20.08 4.55
C TYR A 47 10.19 -20.83 5.22
N ASN A 48 9.94 -21.34 6.41
CA ASN A 48 10.68 -22.46 6.96
C ASN A 48 10.00 -23.76 6.50
N VAL A 49 10.70 -24.53 5.67
CA VAL A 49 10.19 -25.78 5.10
C VAL A 49 10.79 -26.97 5.82
N ALA A 50 9.95 -27.92 6.20
CA ALA A 50 10.36 -29.17 6.83
C ALA A 50 9.69 -30.37 6.13
N LEU A 51 10.45 -31.46 6.00
CA LEU A 51 9.97 -32.73 5.47
C LEU A 51 9.80 -33.72 6.62
N TYR A 52 8.66 -34.40 6.69
CA TYR A 52 8.36 -35.44 7.67
C TYR A 52 8.03 -36.74 6.94
N SER A 53 8.18 -37.87 7.63
CA SER A 53 7.77 -39.18 7.13
C SER A 53 6.85 -39.91 8.10
N SER A 54 6.15 -40.93 7.61
CA SER A 54 5.34 -41.81 8.45
C SER A 54 6.16 -42.78 9.32
N TYR A 55 7.49 -42.85 9.14
CA TYR A 55 8.36 -43.77 9.88
C TYR A 55 8.29 -43.56 11.40
N ASP A 56 8.22 -42.30 11.83
CA ASP A 56 8.13 -41.89 13.23
C ASP A 56 6.77 -41.27 13.55
N ASN A 57 5.74 -41.60 12.77
CA ASN A 57 4.42 -40.96 12.85
C ASN A 57 4.47 -39.42 12.70
N PHE A 58 5.38 -38.93 11.85
CA PHE A 58 5.61 -37.51 11.58
C PHE A 58 5.98 -36.68 12.82
N ALA A 59 6.65 -37.30 13.79
CA ALA A 59 7.01 -36.65 15.05
C ALA A 59 8.14 -35.63 14.87
N GLN A 60 9.15 -35.94 14.07
CA GLN A 60 10.32 -35.10 13.84
C GLN A 60 10.56 -34.85 12.35
N PRO A 61 11.12 -33.67 11.99
CA PRO A 61 11.54 -33.44 10.62
C PRO A 61 12.76 -34.31 10.29
N LEU A 62 12.81 -34.80 9.05
CA LEU A 62 13.96 -35.52 8.51
C LEU A 62 15.19 -34.60 8.44
N VAL A 63 16.37 -35.15 8.70
CA VAL A 63 17.59 -34.37 8.91
C VAL A 63 18.57 -34.48 7.74
N SER A 64 18.70 -35.65 7.11
CA SER A 64 19.61 -35.84 5.97
C SER A 64 18.99 -35.35 4.65
N VAL A 65 18.52 -34.10 4.64
CA VAL A 65 17.76 -33.47 3.56
C VAL A 65 18.52 -32.31 2.93
N THR A 66 18.33 -32.11 1.62
CA THR A 66 18.92 -31.02 0.83
C THR A 66 17.92 -30.44 -0.16
N GLY A 67 18.23 -29.27 -0.75
CA GLY A 67 17.38 -28.59 -1.74
C GLY A 67 16.49 -27.49 -1.14
N ASP A 68 15.23 -27.49 -1.52
CA ASP A 68 14.20 -26.54 -1.08
C ASP A 68 13.64 -26.90 0.32
N VAL A 69 14.53 -27.00 1.31
CA VAL A 69 14.21 -27.34 2.71
C VAL A 69 14.96 -26.42 3.69
N GLY A 70 14.35 -26.12 4.84
CA GLY A 70 14.86 -25.20 5.86
C GLY A 70 14.34 -23.77 5.69
N ASN A 71 15.05 -22.82 6.30
CA ASN A 71 14.65 -21.42 6.35
C ASN A 71 14.76 -20.69 4.99
N ASN A 72 14.02 -19.59 4.88
CA ASN A 72 14.13 -18.61 3.80
C ASN A 72 13.81 -19.16 2.39
N LYS A 73 12.96 -20.19 2.29
CA LYS A 73 12.52 -20.71 0.99
C LYS A 73 11.40 -19.87 0.42
N THR A 74 11.43 -19.59 -0.87
CA THR A 74 10.37 -18.86 -1.57
C THR A 74 9.22 -19.78 -1.96
N GLY A 75 8.05 -19.20 -2.24
CA GLY A 75 6.92 -19.93 -2.83
C GLY A 75 7.15 -20.34 -4.30
N GLY A 76 6.16 -21.00 -4.89
CA GLY A 76 6.12 -21.35 -6.32
C GLY A 76 5.81 -22.83 -6.60
N PRO A 77 5.45 -23.16 -7.86
CA PRO A 77 5.32 -24.53 -8.34
C PRO A 77 6.72 -25.10 -8.64
N ALA A 78 6.97 -26.38 -8.36
CA ALA A 78 8.23 -27.09 -8.63
C ALA A 78 9.40 -26.80 -7.66
N LYS A 79 9.15 -26.99 -6.37
CA LYS A 79 10.19 -27.13 -5.34
C LYS A 79 10.60 -28.60 -5.18
N SER A 80 11.83 -28.85 -4.71
CA SER A 80 12.39 -30.20 -4.58
C SER A 80 13.21 -30.38 -3.31
N ILE A 81 12.95 -31.44 -2.55
CA ILE A 81 13.74 -31.89 -1.41
C ILE A 81 14.35 -33.25 -1.75
N VAL A 82 15.66 -33.41 -1.56
CA VAL A 82 16.32 -34.70 -1.68
C VAL A 82 16.71 -35.18 -0.30
N TRP A 83 16.21 -36.36 0.09
CA TRP A 83 16.47 -37.02 1.36
C TRP A 83 17.36 -38.25 1.17
N ASP A 84 18.41 -38.35 1.96
CA ASP A 84 19.26 -39.54 2.06
C ASP A 84 18.65 -40.53 3.07
N ALA A 85 17.72 -41.36 2.57
CA ALA A 85 16.98 -42.31 3.41
C ALA A 85 17.89 -43.35 4.05
N THR A 86 18.97 -43.74 3.37
CA THR A 86 19.95 -44.71 3.88
C THR A 86 20.71 -44.19 5.08
N THR A 87 21.00 -42.89 5.14
CA THR A 87 21.68 -42.27 6.29
C THR A 87 20.79 -42.25 7.52
N ASP A 88 19.51 -41.91 7.35
CA ASP A 88 18.59 -41.75 8.49
C ASP A 88 17.97 -43.07 8.96
N LEU A 89 17.69 -44.01 8.04
CA LEU A 89 16.93 -45.24 8.34
C LEU A 89 17.70 -46.54 8.13
N GLY A 90 18.90 -46.52 7.55
CA GLY A 90 19.63 -47.74 7.18
C GLY A 90 18.86 -48.60 6.16
N GLU A 91 18.82 -49.92 6.38
CA GLU A 91 18.13 -50.89 5.50
C GLU A 91 16.62 -50.98 5.75
N TYR A 92 15.93 -49.84 5.74
CA TYR A 92 14.48 -49.82 5.90
C TYR A 92 13.75 -50.46 4.71
N LYS A 93 12.78 -51.33 5.01
CA LYS A 93 11.90 -51.96 4.01
C LYS A 93 10.44 -51.73 4.41
N GLY A 94 9.72 -50.95 3.63
CA GLY A 94 8.31 -50.69 3.88
C GLY A 94 7.79 -49.47 3.13
N PRO A 95 6.47 -49.25 3.15
CA PRO A 95 5.87 -48.04 2.59
C PRO A 95 6.20 -46.82 3.45
N LEU A 96 6.47 -45.69 2.80
CA LEU A 96 6.62 -44.39 3.45
C LEU A 96 5.62 -43.41 2.86
N THR A 97 4.99 -42.63 3.73
CA THR A 97 4.22 -41.42 3.36
C THR A 97 5.01 -40.20 3.81
N PHE A 98 4.97 -39.13 3.02
CA PHE A 98 5.66 -37.89 3.30
C PHE A 98 4.69 -36.74 3.55
N ARG A 99 5.07 -35.83 4.45
CA ARG A 99 4.38 -34.57 4.69
C ARG A 99 5.37 -33.43 4.58
N VAL A 100 5.10 -32.49 3.68
CA VAL A 100 5.84 -31.23 3.58
C VAL A 100 5.09 -30.17 4.38
N VAL A 101 5.78 -29.50 5.30
CA VAL A 101 5.25 -28.40 6.10
C VAL A 101 6.02 -27.14 5.72
N ALA A 102 5.31 -26.07 5.37
CA ALA A 102 5.90 -24.77 5.07
C ALA A 102 5.28 -23.73 6.01
N VAL A 103 6.08 -23.22 6.96
CA VAL A 103 5.65 -22.19 7.92
C VAL A 103 6.11 -20.83 7.40
N PRO A 104 5.23 -19.84 7.20
CA PRO A 104 5.63 -18.53 6.70
C PRO A 104 6.44 -17.75 7.74
N LEU A 105 7.48 -17.05 7.29
CA LEU A 105 8.34 -16.20 8.12
C LEU A 105 7.92 -14.73 8.01
N ALA A 106 7.74 -14.04 9.14
CA ALA A 106 7.28 -12.66 9.13
C ALA A 106 8.31 -11.73 8.46
N MET A 107 7.84 -10.90 7.53
CA MET A 107 8.65 -9.84 6.91
C MET A 107 8.62 -8.56 7.76
N PRO A 108 9.66 -7.71 7.74
CA PRO A 108 9.60 -6.42 8.41
C PRO A 108 8.53 -5.52 7.78
N TYR A 109 7.75 -4.83 8.61
CA TYR A 109 6.76 -3.85 8.13
C TYR A 109 7.43 -2.60 7.53
N SER A 110 6.86 -2.07 6.46
CA SER A 110 7.24 -0.78 5.87
C SER A 110 6.06 -0.09 5.18
N PHE A 111 5.98 1.24 5.25
CA PHE A 111 4.99 2.01 4.51
C PHE A 111 5.43 2.25 3.06
N ILE A 112 4.53 2.01 2.12
CA ILE A 112 4.66 2.39 0.71
C ILE A 112 3.92 3.71 0.46
N GLN A 113 2.73 3.87 1.05
CA GLN A 113 1.96 5.12 1.06
C GLN A 113 1.55 5.49 2.49
N PRO A 114 1.75 6.76 2.92
CA PRO A 114 2.19 7.91 2.14
C PRO A 114 3.67 7.87 1.73
N ALA A 115 3.92 8.13 0.45
CA ALA A 115 5.26 8.42 -0.06
C ALA A 115 5.78 9.77 0.48
N MET A 116 7.07 10.02 0.32
CA MET A 116 7.69 11.30 0.67
C MET A 116 6.94 12.48 0.03
N ALA A 117 6.74 13.56 0.77
CA ALA A 117 6.05 14.77 0.32
C ALA A 117 4.58 14.59 -0.15
N SER A 118 3.94 13.49 0.23
CA SER A 118 2.52 13.25 -0.10
C SER A 118 1.59 14.32 0.47
N SER A 119 0.45 14.52 -0.19
CA SER A 119 -0.64 15.33 0.36
C SER A 119 -2.02 14.78 0.00
N TYR A 120 -2.95 14.87 0.95
CA TYR A 120 -4.30 14.34 0.79
C TYR A 120 -5.35 15.44 0.94
N ARG A 121 -6.41 15.37 0.14
CA ARG A 121 -7.49 16.38 0.14
C ARG A 121 -8.61 15.94 1.05
N ARG A 122 -9.09 16.87 1.88
CA ARG A 122 -10.26 16.64 2.74
C ARG A 122 -11.48 16.20 1.93
N GLY A 123 -12.23 15.24 2.46
CA GLY A 123 -13.43 14.68 1.85
C GLY A 123 -13.18 13.88 0.57
N LYS A 124 -11.95 13.43 0.34
CA LYS A 124 -11.57 12.49 -0.73
C LYS A 124 -11.09 11.18 -0.11
N GLN A 125 -11.13 10.12 -0.91
CA GLN A 125 -10.49 8.85 -0.56
C GLN A 125 -8.98 8.95 -0.81
N ALA A 126 -8.20 8.34 0.06
CA ALA A 126 -6.76 8.15 -0.07
C ALA A 126 -6.43 6.68 0.16
N GLU A 127 -5.46 6.14 -0.56
CA GLU A 127 -4.94 4.81 -0.30
C GLU A 127 -3.79 4.90 0.72
N ILE A 128 -3.87 4.08 1.76
CA ILE A 128 -2.78 3.79 2.67
C ILE A 128 -2.24 2.42 2.27
N ARG A 129 -0.93 2.29 2.09
CA ARG A 129 -0.32 1.05 1.60
C ARG A 129 0.95 0.74 2.37
N TRP A 130 1.13 -0.52 2.74
CA TRP A 130 2.29 -1.03 3.43
C TRP A 130 2.65 -2.42 2.90
N GLU A 131 3.83 -2.88 3.27
CA GLU A 131 4.27 -4.27 3.11
C GLU A 131 4.81 -4.79 4.44
N GLY A 132 5.03 -6.11 4.51
CA GLY A 132 5.55 -6.78 5.69
C GLY A 132 4.49 -7.51 6.53
N GLY A 133 4.97 -8.13 7.60
CA GLY A 133 4.18 -8.98 8.48
C GLY A 133 3.74 -10.29 7.84
N LEU A 134 2.89 -11.01 8.57
CA LEU A 134 2.13 -12.15 8.05
C LEU A 134 0.68 -11.74 7.80
N ALA A 135 0.00 -12.40 6.87
CA ALA A 135 -1.42 -12.16 6.60
C ALA A 135 -2.32 -12.48 7.81
N SER A 136 -1.84 -13.33 8.73
CA SER A 136 -2.52 -13.67 9.98
C SER A 136 -2.47 -12.55 11.02
N ASP A 137 -1.51 -11.62 10.90
CA ASP A 137 -1.32 -10.53 11.86
C ASP A 137 -2.55 -9.62 11.89
N ASP A 138 -2.91 -9.16 13.08
CA ASP A 138 -3.84 -8.06 13.26
C ASP A 138 -3.07 -6.75 13.32
N ILE A 139 -3.51 -5.76 12.56
CA ILE A 139 -2.87 -4.46 12.49
C ILE A 139 -3.84 -3.35 12.93
N THR A 140 -3.28 -2.28 13.47
CA THR A 140 -4.00 -1.05 13.78
C THR A 140 -3.27 0.13 13.16
N ILE A 141 -4.01 0.99 12.48
CA ILE A 141 -3.48 2.21 11.88
C ILE A 141 -4.01 3.42 12.65
N GLU A 142 -3.09 4.23 13.15
CA GLU A 142 -3.36 5.48 13.85
C GLU A 142 -2.90 6.66 13.00
N LEU A 143 -3.68 7.73 12.99
CA LEU A 143 -3.35 9.01 12.40
C LEU A 143 -2.76 9.92 13.47
N LEU A 144 -1.58 10.45 13.22
CA LEU A 144 -0.86 11.34 14.11
C LEU A 144 -0.79 12.75 13.53
N LYS A 145 -0.68 13.75 14.41
CA LYS A 145 -0.39 15.14 14.09
C LYS A 145 0.74 15.62 14.99
N ASP A 146 1.86 16.00 14.38
CA ASP A 146 3.07 16.45 15.06
C ASP A 146 3.53 15.46 16.16
N GLY A 147 3.47 14.17 15.85
CA GLY A 147 3.84 13.06 16.75
C GLY A 147 2.76 12.62 17.75
N THR A 148 1.66 13.38 17.89
CA THR A 148 0.57 13.06 18.81
C THR A 148 -0.53 12.28 18.10
N VAL A 149 -1.05 11.22 18.72
CA VAL A 149 -2.17 10.44 18.16
C VAL A 149 -3.41 11.32 18.12
N LEU A 150 -3.95 11.52 16.92
CA LEU A 150 -5.18 12.28 16.70
C LEU A 150 -6.38 11.34 16.69
N ARG A 151 -6.28 10.19 16.01
CA ARG A 151 -7.33 9.17 15.99
C ARG A 151 -6.83 7.83 15.46
N GLN A 152 -7.53 6.75 15.80
CA GLN A 152 -7.41 5.47 15.12
C GLN A 152 -8.25 5.49 13.83
N LEU A 153 -7.69 5.01 12.72
CA LEU A 153 -8.37 4.93 11.43
C LEU A 153 -9.09 3.58 11.27
N SER A 154 -8.45 2.47 11.66
CA SER A 154 -9.05 1.13 11.72
C SER A 154 -8.14 0.15 12.47
N GLY A 155 -8.71 -0.99 12.89
CA GLY A 155 -7.99 -2.22 13.18
C GLY A 155 -8.52 -3.32 12.28
N THR A 156 -7.67 -3.97 11.49
CA THR A 156 -8.07 -5.00 10.51
C THR A 156 -7.02 -6.10 10.42
N LYS A 157 -7.32 -7.17 9.69
CA LYS A 157 -6.30 -8.11 9.22
C LYS A 157 -5.25 -7.41 8.37
N ASN A 158 -4.02 -7.92 8.38
CA ASN A 158 -2.93 -7.43 7.55
C ASN A 158 -3.21 -7.70 6.06
N SER A 159 -3.82 -6.73 5.39
CA SER A 159 -4.16 -6.76 3.96
C SER A 159 -3.13 -6.07 3.06
N GLY A 160 -2.13 -5.38 3.63
CA GLY A 160 -1.18 -4.56 2.88
C GLY A 160 -1.71 -3.21 2.37
N ALA A 161 -3.03 -2.97 2.45
CA ALA A 161 -3.63 -1.70 2.03
C ALA A 161 -4.96 -1.40 2.73
N GLN A 162 -5.25 -0.10 2.88
CA GLN A 162 -6.51 0.40 3.42
C GLN A 162 -6.94 1.67 2.68
N ASN A 163 -8.23 1.73 2.29
CA ASN A 163 -8.85 2.96 1.82
C ASN A 163 -9.25 3.85 3.01
N TRP A 164 -8.75 5.09 3.01
CA TRP A 164 -9.00 6.08 4.03
C TRP A 164 -9.83 7.25 3.48
N ALA A 165 -11.04 7.40 4.03
CA ALA A 165 -11.88 8.56 3.78
C ALA A 165 -11.37 9.75 4.61
N VAL A 166 -10.65 10.66 3.98
CA VAL A 166 -10.07 11.83 4.67
C VAL A 166 -11.21 12.72 5.19
N PRO A 167 -11.34 12.92 6.51
CA PRO A 167 -12.44 13.71 7.08
C PRO A 167 -12.45 15.17 6.57
N LYS A 168 -13.65 15.75 6.45
CA LYS A 168 -13.84 17.11 5.91
C LYS A 168 -13.39 18.20 6.88
N ASP A 169 -13.43 17.89 8.16
CA ASP A 169 -13.19 18.73 9.32
C ASP A 169 -11.72 18.76 9.76
N MET A 170 -10.84 17.92 9.18
CA MET A 170 -9.41 17.98 9.47
C MET A 170 -8.82 19.38 9.25
N GLN A 171 -7.88 19.76 10.12
CA GLN A 171 -7.08 20.96 9.91
C GLN A 171 -6.20 20.80 8.66
N LYS A 172 -5.97 21.90 7.94
CA LYS A 172 -5.10 21.93 6.77
C LYS A 172 -3.65 22.13 7.22
N GLY A 173 -2.70 21.60 6.47
CA GLY A 173 -1.28 21.82 6.70
C GLY A 173 -0.47 20.53 6.79
N PRO A 174 0.86 20.65 6.96
CA PRO A 174 1.79 19.53 7.13
C PRO A 174 1.71 18.94 8.54
N GLY A 175 2.59 17.97 8.84
CA GLY A 175 2.77 17.42 10.19
C GLY A 175 1.95 16.16 10.47
N TYR A 176 1.24 15.62 9.48
CA TYR A 176 0.50 14.38 9.66
C TYR A 176 1.38 13.18 9.35
N SER A 177 1.24 12.10 10.09
CA SER A 177 1.86 10.80 9.80
C SER A 177 0.91 9.67 10.19
N LEU A 178 1.20 8.46 9.71
CA LEU A 178 0.49 7.25 10.10
C LEU A 178 1.39 6.38 10.95
N ARG A 179 0.84 5.76 12.00
CA ARG A 179 1.52 4.72 12.78
C ARG A 179 0.79 3.40 12.59
N LEU A 180 1.53 2.36 12.19
CA LEU A 180 1.03 0.99 12.13
C LEU A 180 1.55 0.24 13.35
N LYS A 181 0.65 -0.39 14.09
CA LYS A 181 0.95 -1.34 15.17
C LYS A 181 0.48 -2.73 14.78
N SER A 182 1.32 -3.74 14.98
CA SER A 182 0.98 -5.15 14.74
C SER A 182 0.72 -5.89 16.05
N SER A 183 -0.10 -6.94 16.01
CA SER A 183 -0.29 -7.92 17.09
C SER A 183 0.99 -8.60 17.53
N THR A 184 2.05 -8.56 16.71
CA THR A 184 3.39 -9.06 17.05
C THR A 184 4.21 -8.07 17.90
N GLY A 185 3.66 -6.88 18.19
CA GLY A 185 4.33 -5.83 18.97
C GLY A 185 5.17 -4.84 18.13
N GLN A 186 5.31 -5.06 16.83
CA GLN A 186 5.99 -4.10 15.95
C GLN A 186 5.19 -2.80 15.80
N SER A 187 5.91 -1.67 15.75
CA SER A 187 5.34 -0.33 15.55
C SER A 187 6.21 0.48 14.59
N ILE A 188 5.67 0.86 13.44
CA ILE A 188 6.36 1.70 12.44
C ILE A 188 5.57 2.98 12.17
N THR A 189 6.27 4.05 11.77
CA THR A 189 5.66 5.34 11.42
C THR A 189 5.99 5.69 9.97
N SER A 190 5.00 6.22 9.23
CA SER A 190 5.15 6.63 7.84
C SER A 190 5.96 7.93 7.70
N ASN A 191 6.26 8.30 6.45
CA ASN A 191 6.66 9.66 6.12
C ASN A 191 5.58 10.67 6.53
N VAL A 192 6.00 11.92 6.79
CA VAL A 192 5.10 13.05 7.05
C VAL A 192 4.42 13.49 5.76
N PHE A 193 3.13 13.84 5.85
CA PHE A 193 2.31 14.33 4.75
C PHE A 193 1.47 15.55 5.16
N SER A 194 0.84 16.18 4.17
CA SER A 194 -0.01 17.37 4.38
C SER A 194 -1.48 17.14 4.03
N ILE A 195 -2.38 17.81 4.75
CA ILE A 195 -3.80 17.88 4.44
C ILE A 195 -4.14 19.16 3.67
N LYS A 196 -4.83 19.02 2.54
CA LYS A 196 -5.20 20.11 1.62
C LYS A 196 -6.72 20.32 1.57
N SER A 197 -7.16 21.48 1.08
CA SER A 197 -8.58 21.77 0.90
C SER A 197 -9.26 20.83 -0.10
N LYS A 198 -10.56 20.58 0.13
CA LYS A 198 -11.42 19.80 -0.80
C LYS A 198 -11.52 20.46 -2.18
N VAL A 199 -11.67 21.79 -2.19
CA VAL A 199 -11.78 22.61 -3.41
C VAL A 199 -10.57 23.55 -3.45
N PRO A 200 -9.79 23.59 -4.56
CA PRO A 200 -8.78 24.61 -4.79
C PRO A 200 -9.39 26.00 -4.66
N LEU A 201 -8.72 26.93 -3.97
CA LEU A 201 -9.25 28.27 -3.73
C LEU A 201 -9.59 29.00 -5.04
N ALA A 202 -8.78 28.80 -6.10
CA ALA A 202 -8.98 29.40 -7.42
C ALA A 202 -10.39 29.15 -8.02
N LEU A 203 -10.97 27.95 -7.80
CA LEU A 203 -12.31 27.62 -8.30
C LEU A 203 -13.43 28.38 -7.57
N LYS A 204 -13.19 28.87 -6.34
CA LYS A 204 -14.18 29.68 -5.61
C LYS A 204 -14.23 31.14 -6.07
N VAL A 205 -13.17 31.63 -6.71
CA VAL A 205 -13.05 33.04 -7.13
C VAL A 205 -13.50 33.25 -8.58
N ALA A 206 -13.55 32.19 -9.39
CA ALA A 206 -14.02 32.25 -10.78
C ALA A 206 -15.42 32.87 -10.96
N PRO A 207 -16.44 32.58 -10.13
CA PRO A 207 -17.75 33.23 -10.24
C PRO A 207 -17.72 34.73 -9.96
N LEU A 208 -16.77 35.23 -9.15
CA LEU A 208 -16.65 36.66 -8.82
C LEU A 208 -15.99 37.45 -9.96
N LEU A 209 -15.09 36.84 -10.73
CA LEU A 209 -14.50 37.47 -11.92
C LEU A 209 -15.46 37.53 -13.11
N VAL A 210 -16.43 36.61 -13.22
CA VAL A 210 -17.46 36.67 -14.28
C VAL A 210 -18.46 37.80 -14.00
N VAL A 211 -18.75 38.12 -12.74
CA VAL A 211 -19.65 39.24 -12.38
C VAL A 211 -18.92 40.60 -12.35
N GLY A 212 -17.62 40.63 -12.04
CA GLY A 212 -16.80 41.86 -12.14
C GLY A 212 -16.21 42.14 -13.53
N GLY A 213 -16.27 41.17 -14.45
CA GLY A 213 -15.68 41.23 -15.80
C GLY A 213 -16.65 41.59 -16.93
N LEU A 214 -17.88 41.99 -16.63
CA LEU A 214 -18.89 42.44 -17.61
C LEU A 214 -19.26 43.93 -17.43
N VAL A 215 -18.27 44.81 -17.28
CA VAL A 215 -18.47 46.27 -17.47
C VAL A 215 -17.57 46.86 -18.57
N ALA A 216 -16.59 46.13 -19.12
CA ALA A 216 -15.58 46.76 -19.99
C ALA A 216 -15.61 46.40 -21.49
N VAL A 217 -16.56 45.60 -22.00
CA VAL A 217 -16.62 45.34 -23.44
C VAL A 217 -18.08 45.21 -23.90
N LEU A 218 -18.38 45.85 -25.04
CA LEU A 218 -19.66 46.04 -25.74
C LEU A 218 -20.37 47.34 -25.31
N VAL A 219 -20.36 48.45 -26.07
CA VAL A 219 -20.53 48.56 -27.53
C VAL A 219 -19.87 49.86 -28.01
N GLY A 220 -19.00 49.74 -29.03
CA GLY A 220 -18.69 50.82 -29.95
C GLY A 220 -19.76 50.91 -31.03
N GLY A 221 -20.14 52.13 -31.41
CA GLY A 221 -21.12 52.37 -32.47
C GLY A 221 -21.36 53.85 -32.79
N GLY A 222 -20.41 54.47 -33.50
CA GLY A 222 -20.65 55.48 -34.55
C GLY A 222 -20.97 56.94 -34.16
N GLY A 223 -20.15 57.87 -34.67
CA GLY A 223 -20.63 59.21 -35.06
C GLY A 223 -19.72 60.42 -34.82
N GLY A 224 -18.84 60.74 -35.78
CA GLY A 224 -18.51 62.12 -36.23
C GLY A 224 -17.72 63.10 -35.33
N PRO A 225 -17.10 64.15 -35.92
CA PRO A 225 -15.88 64.78 -35.39
C PRO A 225 -16.10 66.09 -34.60
N GLY A 226 -15.17 66.41 -33.68
CA GLY A 226 -15.13 67.68 -32.93
C GLY A 226 -13.78 67.93 -32.23
N PRO A 227 -13.43 69.18 -31.91
CA PRO A 227 -12.19 69.83 -32.38
C PRO A 227 -10.97 69.69 -31.45
N GLU A 228 -9.77 69.78 -32.05
CA GLU A 228 -8.49 69.93 -31.36
C GLU A 228 -8.41 71.23 -30.55
N PRO A 229 -7.93 71.19 -29.29
CA PRO A 229 -7.41 72.36 -28.61
C PRO A 229 -5.87 72.40 -28.67
N ASN A 230 -5.41 73.56 -29.10
CA ASN A 230 -4.05 74.05 -29.22
C ASN A 230 -3.24 73.91 -27.91
N ASN A 231 -2.10 73.22 -27.96
CA ASN A 231 -1.18 73.08 -26.82
C ASN A 231 -0.14 74.20 -26.84
N GLY A 232 -0.52 75.34 -26.28
CA GLY A 232 0.31 76.53 -26.16
C GLY A 232 1.07 76.58 -24.84
N ASN A 233 2.39 76.54 -24.97
CA ASN A 233 3.37 77.26 -24.15
C ASN A 233 3.86 76.61 -22.86
N ASP A 234 5.02 75.97 -23.01
CA ASP A 234 6.28 76.25 -22.30
C ASP A 234 6.34 76.12 -20.77
N LEU A 235 7.25 75.21 -20.39
CA LEU A 235 7.73 74.90 -19.05
C LEU A 235 8.37 76.09 -18.35
N PRO A 236 8.16 76.26 -17.03
CA PRO A 236 9.12 76.93 -16.15
C PRO A 236 10.08 75.93 -15.50
N VAL A 237 11.35 76.33 -15.48
CA VAL A 237 12.53 75.61 -14.99
C VAL A 237 12.52 75.45 -13.46
N ALA A 238 13.01 74.30 -12.97
CA ALA A 238 13.09 73.98 -11.55
C ALA A 238 14.13 74.85 -10.80
N PRO A 239 13.80 75.40 -9.60
CA PRO A 239 14.78 76.09 -8.77
C PRO A 239 15.72 75.10 -8.04
N SER A 240 17.00 75.43 -7.97
CA SER A 240 18.08 74.67 -7.32
C SER A 240 18.18 74.94 -5.79
N ALA A 241 18.58 73.91 -5.02
CA ALA A 241 18.87 73.95 -3.57
C ALA A 241 20.32 74.40 -3.30
N PRO A 242 20.67 75.14 -2.21
CA PRO A 242 20.85 74.60 -0.83
C PRO A 242 20.54 75.66 0.29
N ASN A 243 20.61 75.47 1.63
CA ASN A 243 21.32 74.59 2.59
C ASN A 243 20.37 73.92 3.59
#